data_AF-A0A7S3KKY6-F1
#
_entry.id   AF-A0A7S3KKY6-F1
#
_cell.length_a   1.000
_cell.length_b   1.000
_cell.length_c   1.000
_cell.angle_alpha   90.00
_cell.angle_beta   90.00
_cell.angle_gamma   90.00
#
_symmetry.space_group_name_H-M   'P 1'
#
loop_
_entity.id
_entity.type
_entity.pdbx_description
1 polymer ?
#
loop_
_entity_poly.entity_id
_entity_poly.type
_entity_poly.pdbx_seq_one_letter_code
_entity_poly.pdbx_strand_id
1 'polypeptide(L)'
;RNYNEDRVSIILNIMKPPNKTEIEYWPKCSFFGVYDGHGGSNCADFLRDNLHQFIIRDESFPDYPKEAIKSAFAKAEKCFLEMAEIDAIRTGDFSLLDKSGSC
;
A
#
# COMPACT_ATOMS: atom_id res chain seq x y z
N ARG A 1 -20.15 -8.22 -12.13
CA ARG A 1 -18.69 -8.38 -12.38
C ARG A 1 -18.40 -9.86 -12.62
N ASN A 2 -17.39 -10.21 -13.41
CA ASN A 2 -17.09 -11.61 -13.78
C ASN A 2 -15.99 -12.26 -12.91
N TYR A 3 -15.33 -11.48 -12.07
CA TYR A 3 -14.35 -11.94 -11.06
C TYR A 3 -14.31 -10.91 -9.91
N ASN A 4 -13.68 -11.29 -8.78
CA ASN A 4 -13.57 -10.44 -7.60
C ASN A 4 -12.26 -9.63 -7.59
N GLU A 5 -12.39 -8.31 -7.67
CA GLU A 5 -11.27 -7.36 -7.64
C GLU A 5 -11.03 -6.78 -6.25
N ASP A 6 -11.98 -6.96 -5.33
CA ASP A 6 -11.91 -6.38 -3.99
C ASP A 6 -10.86 -7.10 -3.14
N ARG A 7 -10.20 -6.35 -2.26
CA ARG A 7 -9.24 -6.90 -1.29
C ARG A 7 -9.46 -6.35 0.10
N VAL A 8 -9.04 -7.13 1.09
CA VAL A 8 -9.11 -6.75 2.51
C VAL A 8 -7.76 -7.05 3.17
N SER A 9 -7.30 -6.15 4.05
CA SER A 9 -6.13 -6.33 4.91
C SER A 9 -6.55 -6.19 6.37
N ILE A 10 -6.24 -7.18 7.21
CA ILE A 10 -6.56 -7.20 8.64
C ILE A 10 -5.28 -7.53 9.41
N ILE A 11 -4.77 -6.56 10.17
CA ILE A 11 -3.54 -6.69 10.94
C ILE A 11 -3.84 -6.28 12.36
N LEU A 12 -3.89 -7.27 13.25
CA LEU A 12 -4.33 -7.05 14.62
C LEU A 12 -3.23 -6.44 15.51
N ASN A 13 -1.96 -6.69 15.18
CA ASN A 13 -0.84 -6.18 15.97
C ASN A 13 0.27 -5.66 15.06
N ILE A 14 0.35 -4.33 14.96
CA ILE A 14 1.43 -3.67 14.24
C ILE A 14 2.66 -3.59 15.14
N MET A 15 3.71 -4.29 14.74
CA MET A 15 5.00 -4.28 15.44
C MET A 15 5.83 -3.06 15.04
N LYS A 16 6.62 -2.56 16.00
CA LYS A 16 7.63 -1.53 15.75
C LYS A 16 8.63 -2.00 14.69
N PRO A 17 8.80 -1.28 13.56
CA PRO A 17 9.80 -1.60 12.57
C PRO A 17 11.22 -1.56 13.17
N PRO A 18 12.12 -2.49 12.80
CA PRO A 18 13.49 -2.51 13.33
C PRO A 18 14.29 -1.22 13.08
N ASN A 19 13.95 -0.48 12.03
CA ASN A 19 14.61 0.76 11.64
C ASN A 19 14.14 2.01 12.42
N LYS A 20 13.14 1.89 13.30
CA LYS A 20 12.64 3.00 14.14
C LYS A 20 13.31 3.01 15.53
N THR A 21 14.63 2.86 15.61
CA THR A 21 15.36 2.69 16.88
C THR A 21 15.13 3.83 17.87
N GLU A 22 15.03 5.07 17.37
CA GLU A 22 14.90 6.30 18.17
C GLU A 22 13.52 6.51 18.82
N ILE A 23 12.51 5.73 18.41
CA ILE A 23 11.14 5.87 18.95
C ILE A 23 11.00 5.03 20.22
N GLU A 24 11.01 5.66 21.39
CA GLU A 24 10.88 4.95 22.67
C GLU A 24 9.49 4.30 22.84
N TYR A 25 8.43 5.03 22.51
CA TYR A 25 7.06 4.57 22.64
C TYR A 25 6.47 4.09 21.31
N TRP A 26 6.02 2.83 21.26
CA TRP A 26 5.28 2.29 20.12
C TRP A 26 3.82 2.01 20.51
N PRO A 27 2.83 2.60 19.81
CA PRO A 27 1.43 2.39 20.16
C PRO A 27 0.99 0.96 19.83
N LYS A 28 0.17 0.38 20.71
CA LYS A 28 -0.62 -0.81 20.36
C LYS A 28 -1.67 -0.39 19.34
N CYS A 29 -1.51 -0.83 18.10
CA CYS A 29 -2.41 -0.46 17.01
C CYS A 29 -2.64 -1.63 16.05
N SER A 30 -3.78 -1.55 15.36
CA SER A 30 -4.25 -2.51 14.38
C SER A 30 -4.58 -1.76 13.09
N PHE A 31 -4.43 -2.41 11.94
CA PHE A 31 -4.76 -1.86 10.63
C PHE A 31 -5.86 -2.69 9.98
N PHE A 32 -6.86 -2.02 9.42
CA PHE A 32 -7.93 -2.60 8.64
C PHE A 32 -8.08 -1.79 7.36
N GLY A 33 -7.94 -2.44 6.21
CA GLY A 33 -8.10 -1.81 4.90
C GLY A 33 -9.06 -2.63 4.04
N VAL A 34 -9.93 -1.94 3.33
CA VAL A 34 -10.80 -2.50 2.28
C VAL A 34 -10.48 -1.73 1.01
N TYR A 35 -10.34 -2.45 -0.10
CA TYR A 35 -9.91 -1.92 -1.38
C TYR A 35 -10.90 -2.38 -2.45
N ASP A 36 -11.72 -1.47 -2.99
CA ASP A 36 -12.64 -1.74 -4.10
C ASP A 36 -11.87 -1.63 -5.42
N GLY A 37 -11.28 -2.74 -5.85
CA GLY A 37 -10.47 -2.80 -7.06
C GLY A 37 -11.32 -2.60 -8.32
N HIS A 38 -10.78 -1.99 -9.37
CA HIS A 38 -11.45 -1.87 -10.66
C HIS A 38 -10.43 -1.83 -11.81
N GLY A 39 -10.82 -2.32 -13.00
CA GLY A 39 -9.93 -2.33 -14.17
C GLY A 39 -8.78 -3.33 -14.06
N GLY A 40 -8.94 -4.37 -13.22
CA GLY A 40 -7.92 -5.32 -12.79
C GLY A 40 -7.82 -5.34 -11.25
N SER A 41 -7.25 -6.42 -10.68
CA SER A 41 -7.10 -6.54 -9.22
C SER A 41 -5.73 -6.14 -8.70
N ASN A 42 -4.76 -5.86 -9.58
CA ASN A 42 -3.36 -5.70 -9.22
C ASN A 42 -3.13 -4.50 -8.29
N CYS A 43 -3.81 -3.37 -8.49
CA CYS A 43 -3.76 -2.23 -7.58
C CYS A 43 -4.28 -2.60 -6.18
N ALA A 44 -5.45 -3.24 -6.09
CA ALA A 44 -6.02 -3.67 -4.81
C ALA A 44 -5.14 -4.74 -4.11
N ASP A 45 -4.55 -5.66 -4.89
CA ASP A 45 -3.56 -6.63 -4.41
C ASP A 45 -2.32 -5.93 -3.84
N PHE A 46 -1.77 -4.95 -4.56
CA PHE A 46 -0.62 -4.16 -4.13
C PHE A 46 -0.92 -3.39 -2.83
N LEU A 47 -2.07 -2.72 -2.74
CA LEU A 47 -2.44 -1.95 -1.55
C LEU A 47 -2.65 -2.86 -0.33
N ARG A 48 -3.32 -4.01 -0.50
CA ARG A 48 -3.50 -5.02 0.55
C ARG A 48 -2.18 -5.38 1.22
N ASP A 49 -1.15 -5.60 0.39
CA ASP A 49 0.13 -6.11 0.84
C ASP A 49 1.08 -5.02 1.34
N ASN A 50 0.94 -3.77 0.86
CA ASN A 50 1.97 -2.74 1.06
C ASN A 50 1.52 -1.49 1.82
N LEU A 51 0.24 -1.07 1.77
CA LEU A 51 -0.16 0.24 2.30
C LEU A 51 0.17 0.40 3.79
N HIS A 52 -0.17 -0.61 4.59
CA HIS A 52 0.14 -0.62 6.02
C HIS A 52 1.66 -0.56 6.30
N GLN A 53 2.50 -1.16 5.45
CA GLN A 53 3.96 -1.10 5.59
C GLN A 53 4.48 0.32 5.31
N PHE A 54 3.90 1.02 4.32
CA PHE A 54 4.25 2.42 4.05
C PHE A 54 3.90 3.32 5.23
N ILE A 55 2.71 3.14 5.83
CA ILE A 55 2.26 3.93 6.99
C ILE A 55 3.21 3.75 8.18
N ILE A 56 3.52 2.51 8.56
CA ILE A 56 4.27 2.24 9.80
C ILE A 56 5.75 2.61 9.69
N ARG A 57 6.28 2.65 8.45
CA ARG A 57 7.68 3.03 8.17
C ARG A 57 7.83 4.53 7.93
N ASP A 58 6.73 5.26 7.71
CA ASP A 58 6.77 6.72 7.53
C ASP A 58 7.37 7.39 8.76
N GLU A 59 8.19 8.42 8.55
CA GLU A 59 8.88 9.15 9.61
C GLU A 59 7.90 9.77 10.62
N SER A 60 6.74 10.20 10.12
CA SER A 60 5.66 10.83 10.89
C SER A 60 4.95 9.83 11.82
N PHE A 61 5.02 8.52 11.56
CA PHE A 61 4.41 7.52 12.44
C PHE A 61 5.35 7.16 13.60
N PRO A 62 4.85 7.11 14.87
CA PRO A 62 3.44 7.15 15.28
C PRO A 62 2.90 8.53 15.71
N ASP A 63 3.76 9.56 15.83
CA ASP A 63 3.38 10.83 16.46
C ASP A 63 2.35 11.65 15.66
N TYR A 64 2.42 11.55 14.33
CA TYR A 64 1.59 12.26 13.35
C TYR A 64 0.98 11.26 12.36
N PRO A 65 0.00 10.44 12.80
CA PRO A 65 -0.49 9.32 11.99
C PRO A 65 -1.32 9.76 10.78
N LYS A 66 -1.96 10.93 10.80
CA LYS A 66 -2.73 11.43 9.64
C LYS A 66 -1.81 11.80 8.49
N GLU A 67 -0.69 12.43 8.82
CA GLU A 67 0.38 12.82 7.93
C GLU A 67 1.07 11.57 7.35
N ALA A 68 1.40 10.60 8.21
CA ALA A 68 1.92 9.30 7.81
C ALA A 68 1.01 8.59 6.80
N ILE A 69 -0.32 8.59 7.04
CA ILE A 69 -1.30 7.99 6.12
C ILE A 69 -1.27 8.70 4.77
N LYS A 70 -1.37 10.02 4.73
CA LYS A 70 -1.35 10.79 3.47
C LYS A 70 -0.05 10.55 2.67
N SER A 71 1.09 10.61 3.36
CA SER A 71 2.41 10.33 2.77
C SER A 71 2.48 8.90 2.22
N ALA A 72 1.99 7.92 2.99
CA ALA A 72 1.96 6.52 2.60
C ALA A 72 1.11 6.26 1.35
N PHE A 73 -0.06 6.90 1.21
CA PHE A 73 -0.86 6.82 -0.01
C PHE A 73 -0.11 7.37 -1.23
N ALA A 74 0.49 8.55 -1.10
CA ALA A 74 1.28 9.14 -2.20
C ALA A 74 2.48 8.26 -2.59
N LYS A 75 3.14 7.64 -1.60
CA LYS A 75 4.24 6.71 -1.83
C LYS A 75 3.78 5.40 -2.48
N ALA A 76 2.66 4.84 -2.01
CA ALA A 76 2.06 3.64 -2.57
C ALA A 76 1.68 3.82 -4.03
N GLU A 77 1.01 4.94 -4.36
CA GLU A 77 0.67 5.33 -5.73
C GLU A 77 1.91 5.37 -6.63
N LYS A 78 2.93 6.13 -6.22
CA LYS A 78 4.18 6.24 -6.98
C LYS A 78 4.83 4.87 -7.20
N CYS A 79 4.95 4.06 -6.16
CA CYS A 79 5.57 2.73 -6.26
C CYS A 79 4.76 1.78 -7.14
N PHE A 80 3.43 1.84 -7.11
CA PHE A 80 2.58 1.01 -7.96
C PHE A 80 2.72 1.40 -9.44
N LEU A 81 2.71 2.69 -9.76
CA LEU A 81 2.91 3.18 -11.12
C LEU A 81 4.30 2.81 -11.67
N GLU A 82 5.36 2.96 -10.87
CA GLU A 82 6.72 2.54 -11.24
C GLU A 82 6.79 1.03 -11.49
N MET A 83 6.13 0.21 -10.65
CA MET A 83 6.06 -1.24 -10.83
C MET A 83 5.35 -1.62 -12.14
N ALA A 84 4.20 -0.97 -12.42
CA ALA A 84 3.45 -1.18 -13.66
C ALA A 84 4.27 -0.81 -14.91
N GLU A 85 5.02 0.29 -14.86
CA GLU A 85 5.90 0.71 -15.94
C GLU A 85 7.07 -0.28 -16.15
N ILE A 86 7.71 -0.73 -15.07
CA ILE A 86 8.79 -1.73 -15.14
C ILE A 86 8.28 -3.05 -15.74
N ASP A 87 7.09 -3.51 -15.35
CA ASP A 87 6.50 -4.73 -15.89
C ASP A 87 6.18 -4.59 -17.38
N ALA A 88 5.69 -3.43 -17.83
CA ALA A 88 5.48 -3.13 -19.24
C ALA A 88 6.81 -3.12 -20.03
N ILE A 89 7.85 -2.50 -19.48
CA ILE A 89 9.19 -2.49 -20.09
C ILE A 89 9.75 -3.91 -20.19
N ARG A 90 9.63 -4.72 -19.13
CA ARG A 90 10.13 -6.10 -19.08
C ARG A 90 9.44 -7.01 -20.10
N THR A 91 8.14 -6.83 -20.30
CA THR A 91 7.36 -7.62 -21.27
C THR A 91 7.53 -7.11 -22.70
N GLY A 92 7.99 -5.86 -22.88
CA GLY A 92 8.13 -5.21 -24.18
C GLY A 92 6.80 -4.80 -24.80
N ASP A 93 5.70 -4.87 -24.04
CA ASP A 93 4.35 -4.56 -24.50
C ASP A 93 3.68 -3.50 -23.61
N PHE A 94 3.80 -2.24 -24.04
CA PHE A 94 3.17 -1.10 -23.36
C PHE A 94 1.64 -1.08 -23.46
N SER A 95 1.03 -1.92 -24.31
CA SER A 95 -0.43 -2.08 -24.31
C SER A 95 -0.93 -2.83 -23.07
N LEU A 96 -0.03 -3.59 -22.41
CA LEU A 96 -0.28 -4.29 -21.15
C LEU A 96 0.07 -3.46 -19.91
N LEU A 97 0.33 -2.16 -20.06
CA LEU A 97 0.50 -1.26 -18.92
C LEU A 97 -0.72 -1.38 -18.01
N ASP A 98 -0.46 -1.74 -16.76
CA ASP A 98 -1.51 -1.90 -15.74
C ASP A 98 -2.21 -0.56 -15.50
N LYS A 99 -3.54 -0.57 -15.58
CA LYS A 99 -4.42 0.59 -15.34
C LYS A 99 -5.46 0.28 -14.27
N SER A 100 -5.25 -0.78 -13.49
CA SER A 100 -6.11 -1.09 -12.36
C SER A 100 -6.01 -0.01 -11.29
N GLY A 101 -7.13 0.24 -10.63
CA GLY A 101 -7.23 1.18 -9.53
C GLY A 101 -7.94 0.55 -8.34
N SER A 102 -7.99 1.30 -7.24
CA SER A 102 -8.81 0.97 -6.07
C SER A 102 -9.51 2.24 -5.58
N CYS A 103 -10.77 2.08 -5.17
CA CYS A 103 -11.52 3.09 -4.41
C CYS A 103 -11.58 2.74 -2.92
#